data_AF-D1JIR5-F1
#
_entry.id   AF-D1JIR5-F1
#
_cell.length_a   1.000
_cell.length_b   1.000
_cell.length_c   1.000
_cell.angle_alpha   90.00
_cell.angle_beta   90.00
_cell.angle_gamma   90.00
#
_symmetry.space_group_name_H-M   'P 1'
#
loop_
_entity.id
_entity.type
_entity.pdbx_description
1 polymer ?
#
loop_
_entity_poly.entity_id
_entity_poly.type
_entity_poly.pdbx_seq_one_letter_code
_entity_poly.pdbx_strand_id
1 'polypeptide(L)'
;MSMNDINTLWNTHIAPQFSGREKRTLGEEGARYAAPVKEGRIVSREVELAGPVTFEQDTAILCEQFIAPSAREPSIPAILLGEDVEDFTIVARTIRGCVVIKKEAPPPGKPGAPGVSGSPGRAGAAGYNGKKGKKASCFHSAKRGKPGGPGEKGGDAGKGGTGGAGEHGRDGVDVQIVADKYEPGTSFEIWTPGANGGEGGPGGPGGPGGKGGDGGEGGRGGKGRCGHSGARGGHGGHGGHGEDGGNGCDGGPGGHGGDGGNVTIQFTDPANIPEQVDHHGEGGVGGRGGPGGIGGSGGAAGKGGRGGKGRDAADGANGNPGKSGGNGKRGSDGKAGKNGELGYQKVEKIEERVFIAVATGAVEEPEARRTLTELGMAEAEEEEEN
;
A
#
# COMPACT_ATOMS: atom_id res chain seq x y z
N MET A 1 -7.70 -34.07 32.73
CA MET A 1 -6.28 -34.40 32.94
C MET A 1 -5.97 -34.35 34.43
N SER A 2 -5.19 -35.30 34.92
CA SER A 2 -4.64 -35.34 36.29
C SER A 2 -3.28 -34.62 36.33
N MET A 3 -2.79 -34.28 37.53
CA MET A 3 -1.48 -33.61 37.71
C MET A 3 -0.29 -34.40 37.11
N ASN A 4 -0.44 -35.71 36.90
CA ASN A 4 0.54 -36.55 36.19
C ASN A 4 0.60 -36.24 34.69
N ASP A 5 -0.49 -35.80 34.07
CA ASP A 5 -0.53 -35.48 32.64
C ASP A 5 0.22 -34.16 32.36
N ILE A 6 0.18 -33.21 33.31
CA ILE A 6 0.94 -31.97 33.27
C ILE A 6 2.44 -32.22 33.43
N ASN A 7 2.84 -33.10 34.37
CA ASN A 7 4.23 -33.54 34.48
C ASN A 7 4.73 -34.23 33.21
N THR A 8 3.84 -34.94 32.50
CA THR A 8 4.16 -35.55 31.21
C THR A 8 4.36 -34.47 30.14
N LEU A 9 3.53 -33.41 30.11
CA LEU A 9 3.71 -32.24 29.24
C LEU A 9 5.00 -31.45 29.55
N TRP A 10 5.33 -31.21 30.83
CA TRP A 10 6.60 -30.59 31.23
C TRP A 10 7.82 -31.40 30.78
N ASN A 11 7.68 -32.73 30.73
CA ASN A 11 8.73 -33.64 30.25
C ASN A 11 8.72 -33.82 28.73
N THR A 12 7.70 -33.33 28.02
CA THR A 12 7.62 -33.35 26.56
C THR A 12 8.18 -32.04 26.04
N HIS A 13 9.51 -31.98 25.87
CA HIS A 13 10.14 -30.85 25.19
C HIS A 13 9.58 -30.73 23.76
N ILE A 14 8.65 -29.81 23.54
CA ILE A 14 8.42 -29.25 22.21
C ILE A 14 9.63 -28.34 21.98
N ALA A 15 10.71 -28.92 21.46
CA ALA A 15 11.92 -28.17 21.16
C ALA A 15 11.55 -27.13 20.09
N PRO A 16 11.69 -25.82 20.37
CA PRO A 16 11.48 -24.81 19.35
C PRO A 16 12.39 -25.08 18.17
N GLN A 17 11.93 -24.81 16.95
CA GLN A 17 12.83 -24.88 15.80
C GLN A 17 13.76 -23.66 15.83
N PHE A 18 14.95 -23.85 16.39
CA PHE A 18 15.99 -22.83 16.43
C PHE A 18 16.71 -22.71 15.09
N SER A 19 16.97 -21.49 14.64
CA SER A 19 17.89 -21.25 13.53
C SER A 19 19.29 -20.93 14.05
N GLY A 20 20.18 -21.91 14.04
CA GLY A 20 21.58 -21.72 14.46
C GLY A 20 22.21 -22.99 15.05
N ARG A 21 23.55 -23.09 14.99
CA ARG A 21 24.30 -24.31 15.35
C ARG A 21 24.55 -24.53 16.85
N GLU A 22 24.12 -23.65 17.74
CA GLU A 22 24.30 -23.84 19.19
C GLU A 22 23.00 -24.29 19.86
N LYS A 23 22.77 -25.61 19.87
CA LYS A 23 21.91 -26.24 20.88
C LYS A 23 22.60 -26.09 22.23
N ARG A 24 22.17 -25.16 23.08
CA ARG A 24 22.45 -25.28 24.51
C ARG A 24 21.50 -26.33 25.08
N THR A 25 22.07 -27.33 25.73
CA THR A 25 21.38 -28.46 26.35
C THR A 25 20.27 -27.98 27.27
N LEU A 26 19.04 -28.32 26.91
CA LEU A 26 17.86 -28.27 27.78
C LEU A 26 18.07 -29.31 28.88
N GLY A 27 18.29 -28.85 30.10
CA GLY A 27 18.25 -29.68 31.30
C GLY A 27 16.89 -29.54 31.98
N GLU A 28 16.52 -30.54 32.79
CA GLU A 28 15.25 -30.65 33.52
C GLU A 28 14.95 -29.51 34.51
N GLU A 29 15.88 -28.54 34.69
CA GLU A 29 15.79 -27.46 35.67
C GLU A 29 15.81 -26.02 35.08
N GLY A 30 15.80 -25.84 33.75
CA GLY A 30 15.63 -24.50 33.18
C GLY A 30 16.07 -24.35 31.73
N ALA A 31 15.35 -23.52 30.97
CA ALA A 31 15.65 -23.23 29.57
C ALA A 31 16.23 -21.82 29.43
N ARG A 32 17.46 -21.72 28.89
CA ARG A 32 18.13 -20.45 28.58
C ARG A 32 18.12 -20.20 27.09
N TYR A 33 17.47 -19.11 26.68
CA TYR A 33 17.31 -18.72 25.28
C TYR A 33 18.27 -17.58 24.91
N ALA A 34 18.94 -17.71 23.77
CA ALA A 34 19.88 -16.71 23.22
C ALA A 34 19.97 -16.75 21.67
N ALA A 35 19.00 -17.40 21.01
CA ALA A 35 18.97 -17.58 19.55
C ALA A 35 17.55 -17.34 19.03
N PRO A 36 17.37 -16.96 17.74
CA PRO A 36 16.06 -16.78 17.15
C PRO A 36 15.21 -18.06 17.19
N VAL A 37 13.93 -17.90 17.46
CA VAL A 37 12.90 -18.94 17.49
C VAL A 37 11.99 -18.72 16.28
N LYS A 38 12.02 -19.66 15.33
CA LYS A 38 11.26 -19.54 14.08
C LYS A 38 9.79 -19.85 14.24
N GLU A 39 9.51 -20.89 15.01
CA GLU A 39 8.16 -21.30 15.36
C GLU A 39 8.17 -21.76 16.80
N GLY A 40 7.07 -21.48 17.48
CA GLY A 40 6.56 -22.43 18.45
C GLY A 40 6.38 -21.90 19.85
N ARG A 41 5.69 -22.75 20.59
CA ARG A 41 5.40 -22.58 22.00
C ARG A 41 6.62 -22.94 22.80
N ILE A 42 6.94 -22.11 23.78
CA ILE A 42 7.94 -22.44 24.78
C ILE A 42 7.20 -22.97 25.98
N VAL A 43 7.42 -24.24 26.34
CA VAL A 43 6.88 -24.82 27.59
C VAL A 43 8.07 -25.26 28.43
N SER A 44 8.31 -24.61 29.57
CA SER A 44 9.42 -24.92 30.48
C SER A 44 9.09 -24.46 31.90
N ARG A 45 9.47 -25.21 32.94
CA ARG A 45 9.25 -24.77 34.33
C ARG A 45 9.89 -23.41 34.60
N GLU A 46 11.11 -23.23 34.12
CA GLU A 46 11.84 -21.96 34.23
C GLU A 46 12.28 -21.50 32.83
N VAL A 47 11.98 -20.25 32.49
CA VAL A 47 12.42 -19.58 31.26
C VAL A 47 13.25 -18.37 31.67
N GLU A 48 14.55 -18.42 31.37
CA GLU A 48 15.48 -17.31 31.57
C GLU A 48 15.98 -16.83 30.21
N LEU A 49 15.77 -15.55 29.90
CA LEU A 49 16.32 -14.96 28.67
C LEU A 49 17.76 -14.55 28.93
N ALA A 50 18.75 -15.23 28.37
CA ALA A 50 20.16 -14.88 28.62
C ALA A 50 20.67 -13.70 27.76
N GLY A 51 19.80 -13.14 26.93
CA GLY A 51 20.07 -12.04 25.99
C GLY A 51 18.84 -11.75 25.13
N PRO A 52 18.97 -10.95 24.07
CA PRO A 52 17.88 -10.73 23.12
C PRO A 52 17.45 -12.04 22.43
N VAL A 53 16.14 -12.23 22.27
CA VAL A 53 15.56 -13.41 21.61
C VAL A 53 14.53 -12.91 20.60
N THR A 54 14.71 -13.28 19.33
CA THR A 54 13.77 -12.93 18.25
C THR A 54 12.78 -14.06 18.00
N PHE A 55 11.49 -13.74 17.91
CA PHE A 55 10.40 -14.63 17.54
C PHE A 55 9.89 -14.24 16.15
N GLU A 56 9.94 -15.13 15.17
CA GLU A 56 9.55 -14.83 13.77
C GLU A 56 8.05 -15.05 13.50
N GLN A 57 7.33 -15.70 14.42
CA GLN A 57 5.92 -16.06 14.32
C GLN A 57 5.22 -15.88 15.67
N ASP A 58 3.88 -15.92 15.66
CA ASP A 58 3.05 -15.92 16.85
C ASP A 58 3.56 -16.94 17.87
N THR A 59 3.78 -16.47 19.08
CA THR A 59 4.47 -17.25 20.10
C THR A 59 3.76 -17.13 21.44
N ALA A 60 3.61 -18.29 22.09
CA ALA A 60 3.19 -18.38 23.48
C ALA A 60 4.33 -18.96 24.33
N ILE A 61 4.68 -18.27 25.42
CA ILE A 61 5.61 -18.74 26.44
C ILE A 61 4.81 -19.20 27.65
N LEU A 62 4.99 -20.45 28.05
CA LEU A 62 4.34 -21.07 29.20
C LEU A 62 5.40 -21.55 30.18
N CYS A 63 5.35 -21.02 31.39
CA CYS A 63 6.31 -21.39 32.42
C CYS A 63 5.79 -21.29 33.85
N GLU A 64 6.49 -21.89 34.80
CA GLU A 64 6.23 -21.59 36.21
C GLU A 64 6.96 -20.29 36.60
N GLN A 65 8.19 -20.10 36.14
CA GLN A 65 8.97 -18.90 36.39
C GLN A 65 9.48 -18.29 35.09
N PHE A 66 9.07 -17.06 34.81
CA PHE A 66 9.66 -16.23 33.77
C PHE A 66 10.65 -15.25 34.39
N ILE A 67 11.90 -15.31 33.94
CA ILE A 67 13.00 -14.55 34.51
C ILE A 67 13.61 -13.69 33.42
N ALA A 68 13.33 -12.40 33.50
CA ALA A 68 14.10 -11.42 32.75
C ALA A 68 15.35 -11.05 33.55
N PRO A 69 16.55 -11.11 32.96
CA PRO A 69 17.77 -10.64 33.62
C PRO A 69 17.58 -9.26 34.23
N SER A 70 17.95 -9.15 35.51
CA SER A 70 17.93 -7.86 36.20
C SER A 70 18.91 -6.88 35.55
N ALA A 71 18.63 -5.58 35.68
CA ALA A 71 19.37 -4.43 35.14
C ALA A 71 20.88 -4.34 35.52
N ARG A 72 21.49 -5.39 36.08
CA ARG A 72 22.91 -5.47 36.42
C ARG A 72 23.84 -5.77 35.23
N GLU A 73 23.31 -6.18 34.09
CA GLU A 73 24.08 -6.30 32.84
C GLU A 73 23.54 -5.35 31.75
N PRO A 74 24.40 -4.54 31.09
CA PRO A 74 23.99 -3.42 30.22
C PRO A 74 23.38 -3.83 28.87
N SER A 75 23.33 -5.12 28.54
CA SER A 75 22.57 -5.64 27.40
C SER A 75 21.18 -6.05 27.89
N ILE A 76 20.24 -5.09 27.90
CA ILE A 76 18.86 -5.35 28.30
C ILE A 76 18.32 -6.50 27.42
N PRO A 77 17.96 -7.65 27.99
CA PRO A 77 17.36 -8.76 27.25
C PRO A 77 16.03 -8.27 26.65
N ALA A 78 15.98 -8.23 25.33
CA ALA A 78 14.78 -7.83 24.60
C ALA A 78 14.15 -9.05 23.92
N ILE A 79 12.87 -9.28 24.16
CA ILE A 79 12.03 -10.09 23.27
C ILE A 79 11.84 -9.25 22.01
N LEU A 80 12.38 -9.71 20.89
CA LEU A 80 12.22 -9.09 19.58
C LEU A 80 11.12 -9.86 18.84
N LEU A 81 10.10 -9.17 18.36
CA LEU A 81 9.01 -9.77 17.59
C LEU A 81 9.22 -9.45 16.11
N GLY A 82 9.18 -10.47 15.26
CA GLY A 82 9.39 -10.39 13.82
C GLY A 82 8.21 -9.74 13.08
N GLU A 83 8.37 -9.56 11.77
CA GLU A 83 7.38 -8.89 10.91
C GLU A 83 6.04 -9.63 10.82
N ASP A 84 6.06 -10.95 11.01
CA ASP A 84 4.89 -11.84 10.86
C ASP A 84 4.33 -12.30 12.23
N VAL A 85 4.73 -11.64 13.32
CA VAL A 85 4.07 -11.79 14.63
C VAL A 85 2.90 -10.81 14.68
N GLU A 86 1.71 -11.35 14.90
CA GLU A 86 0.46 -10.62 15.15
C GLU A 86 0.09 -10.70 16.63
N ASP A 87 0.37 -11.85 17.27
CA ASP A 87 0.07 -12.12 18.68
C ASP A 87 1.29 -12.63 19.46
N PHE A 88 1.48 -12.12 20.67
CA PHE A 88 2.51 -12.60 21.58
C PHE A 88 1.98 -12.78 22.99
N THR A 89 2.10 -14.00 23.52
CA THR A 89 1.55 -14.35 24.84
C THR A 89 2.63 -14.86 25.80
N ILE A 90 2.63 -14.37 27.03
CA ILE A 90 3.36 -14.95 28.16
C ILE A 90 2.37 -15.41 29.22
N VAL A 91 2.40 -16.69 29.58
CA VAL A 91 1.68 -17.27 30.71
C VAL A 91 2.70 -17.82 31.70
N ALA A 92 2.76 -17.24 32.88
CA ALA A 92 3.69 -17.65 33.93
C ALA A 92 2.98 -17.79 35.28
N ARG A 93 3.49 -18.61 36.22
CA ARG A 93 3.04 -18.46 37.62
C ARG A 93 3.68 -17.23 38.23
N THR A 94 4.99 -17.09 38.04
CA THR A 94 5.77 -15.98 38.58
C THR A 94 6.56 -15.30 37.48
N ILE A 95 6.43 -13.98 37.36
CA ILE A 95 7.30 -13.14 36.51
C ILE A 95 8.21 -12.30 37.40
N ARG A 96 9.50 -12.21 37.04
CA ARG A 96 10.47 -11.34 37.73
C ARG A 96 11.40 -10.61 36.77
N GLY A 97 11.76 -9.38 37.14
CA GLY A 97 12.75 -8.56 36.44
C GLY A 97 12.13 -7.54 35.47
N CYS A 98 12.99 -6.90 34.66
CA CYS A 98 12.55 -5.94 33.65
C CYS A 98 12.42 -6.64 32.31
N VAL A 99 11.20 -6.74 31.78
CA VAL A 99 10.91 -7.35 30.49
C VAL A 99 10.79 -6.25 29.44
N VAL A 100 11.62 -6.33 28.40
CA VAL A 100 11.49 -5.45 27.24
C VAL A 100 10.97 -6.26 26.07
N ILE A 101 9.80 -5.89 25.57
CA ILE A 101 9.18 -6.48 24.38
C ILE A 101 9.22 -5.42 23.29
N LYS A 102 9.86 -5.74 22.18
CA LYS A 102 9.94 -4.85 21.03
C LYS A 102 9.51 -5.63 19.81
N LYS A 103 8.42 -5.25 19.17
CA LYS A 103 8.31 -5.53 17.74
C LYS A 103 9.50 -4.86 17.10
N GLU A 104 10.36 -5.64 16.46
CA GLU A 104 11.63 -5.17 15.90
C GLU A 104 11.25 -4.06 14.95
N ALA A 105 11.32 -2.81 15.43
CA ALA A 105 10.74 -1.70 14.69
C ALA A 105 11.56 -1.63 13.41
N PRO A 106 11.00 -1.93 12.23
CA PRO A 106 11.60 -1.36 11.06
C PRO A 106 11.41 0.16 11.26
N PRO A 107 12.14 1.02 10.54
CA PRO A 107 11.61 2.36 10.30
C PRO A 107 10.11 2.20 9.98
N PRO A 108 9.24 3.00 10.62
CA PRO A 108 7.81 2.75 10.88
C PRO A 108 7.24 1.70 9.95
N GLY A 109 6.81 0.55 10.49
CA GLY A 109 6.69 -0.75 9.80
C GLY A 109 6.49 -0.62 8.29
N LYS A 110 7.32 -1.32 7.49
CA LYS A 110 7.49 -1.10 6.03
C LYS A 110 6.26 -0.39 5.45
N PRO A 111 6.37 0.92 5.15
CA PRO A 111 5.22 1.67 4.67
C PRO A 111 4.56 0.86 3.58
N GLY A 112 3.23 0.79 3.61
CA GLY A 112 2.49 0.05 2.59
C GLY A 112 3.05 0.39 1.20
N ALA A 113 3.12 -0.58 0.29
CA ALA A 113 3.74 -0.33 -1.00
C ALA A 113 3.07 0.89 -1.67
N PRO A 114 3.86 1.79 -2.27
CA PRO A 114 3.29 2.89 -3.01
C PRO A 114 2.39 2.38 -4.13
N GLY A 115 1.30 3.09 -4.38
CA GLY A 115 0.43 2.78 -5.50
C GLY A 115 1.14 2.92 -6.84
N VAL A 116 0.76 2.07 -7.79
CA VAL A 116 1.32 2.12 -9.15
C VAL A 116 0.97 3.41 -9.86
N SER A 117 1.90 3.94 -10.67
CA SER A 117 1.62 5.10 -11.50
C SER A 117 0.61 4.76 -12.60
N GLY A 118 -0.30 5.68 -12.87
CA GLY A 118 -1.21 5.58 -14.00
C GLY A 118 -0.47 5.65 -15.34
N SER A 119 -0.97 4.92 -16.34
CA SER A 119 -0.37 4.91 -17.68
C SER A 119 -0.59 6.23 -18.44
N PRO A 120 0.35 6.67 -19.28
CA PRO A 120 0.12 7.82 -20.15
C PRO A 120 -0.99 7.56 -21.17
N GLY A 121 -1.76 8.59 -21.47
CA GLY A 121 -2.74 8.59 -22.54
C GLY A 121 -2.08 8.52 -23.92
N ARG A 122 -2.75 7.87 -24.88
CA ARG A 122 -2.25 7.76 -26.26
C ARG A 122 -2.31 9.11 -26.97
N ALA A 123 -1.27 9.43 -27.74
CA ALA A 123 -1.30 10.61 -28.61
C ALA A 123 -2.33 10.43 -29.73
N GLY A 124 -2.99 11.53 -30.08
CA GLY A 124 -3.88 11.61 -31.22
C GLY A 124 -3.11 11.54 -32.55
N ALA A 125 -3.69 10.88 -33.54
CA ALA A 125 -3.11 10.78 -34.88
C ALA A 125 -3.08 12.15 -35.58
N ALA A 126 -2.11 12.40 -36.45
CA ALA A 126 -2.15 13.60 -37.29
C ALA A 126 -3.17 13.44 -38.41
N GLY A 127 -3.89 14.50 -38.73
CA GLY A 127 -4.79 14.57 -39.88
C GLY A 127 -4.01 14.60 -41.20
N TYR A 128 -4.58 14.01 -42.25
CA TYR A 128 -3.98 14.01 -43.57
C TYR A 128 -4.11 15.38 -44.26
N ASN A 129 -3.08 15.74 -45.03
CA ASN A 129 -3.11 16.97 -45.82
C ASN A 129 -4.08 16.84 -47.01
N GLY A 130 -4.74 17.96 -47.33
CA GLY A 130 -5.62 18.07 -48.46
C GLY A 130 -4.91 17.91 -49.80
N LYS A 131 -5.57 17.23 -50.75
CA LYS A 131 -5.02 17.02 -52.09
C LYS A 131 -4.89 18.34 -52.84
N LYS A 132 -3.76 18.54 -53.54
CA LYS A 132 -3.59 19.73 -54.40
C LYS A 132 -4.61 19.75 -55.55
N GLY A 133 -5.11 20.94 -55.86
CA GLY A 133 -6.00 21.20 -56.97
C GLY A 133 -5.30 21.00 -58.31
N LYS A 134 -5.98 20.35 -59.26
CA LYS A 134 -5.47 20.13 -60.62
C LYS A 134 -5.41 21.46 -61.38
N LYS A 135 -4.28 21.72 -62.03
CA LYS A 135 -4.11 22.88 -62.93
C LYS A 135 -5.04 22.75 -64.15
N ALA A 136 -5.48 23.88 -64.68
CA ALA A 136 -6.24 23.90 -65.92
C ALA A 136 -5.38 23.48 -67.13
N SER A 137 -5.98 22.75 -68.08
CA SER A 137 -5.36 22.40 -69.35
C SER A 137 -5.29 23.59 -70.29
N CYS A 138 -4.20 23.75 -71.04
CA CYS A 138 -3.91 24.88 -71.94
C CYS A 138 -4.77 24.96 -73.21
N PHE A 139 -5.82 24.14 -73.35
CA PHE A 139 -6.53 23.97 -74.63
C PHE A 139 -7.83 24.79 -74.70
N HIS A 140 -7.79 25.85 -75.53
CA HIS A 140 -8.85 26.63 -76.22
C HIS A 140 -10.09 27.11 -75.45
N SER A 141 -10.30 26.67 -74.23
CA SER A 141 -11.31 27.14 -73.29
C SER A 141 -10.60 27.31 -71.95
N ALA A 142 -10.62 28.53 -71.42
CA ALA A 142 -9.94 28.90 -70.18
C ALA A 142 -10.62 28.18 -68.99
N LYS A 143 -10.30 26.89 -68.79
CA LYS A 143 -10.87 26.09 -67.70
C LYS A 143 -10.38 26.64 -66.36
N ARG A 144 -11.26 26.65 -65.36
CA ARG A 144 -10.91 27.01 -63.99
C ARG A 144 -9.93 25.98 -63.43
N GLY A 145 -8.94 26.43 -62.66
CA GLY A 145 -8.16 25.51 -61.83
C GLY A 145 -9.07 24.80 -60.82
N LYS A 146 -8.86 23.51 -60.56
CA LYS A 146 -9.66 22.82 -59.54
C LYS A 146 -9.27 23.33 -58.15
N PRO A 147 -10.21 23.47 -57.20
CA PRO A 147 -9.87 23.77 -55.82
C PRO A 147 -8.93 22.72 -55.20
N GLY A 148 -8.16 23.12 -54.20
CA GLY A 148 -7.48 22.18 -53.31
C GLY A 148 -8.49 21.50 -52.37
N GLY A 149 -8.20 20.27 -51.97
CA GLY A 149 -9.00 19.55 -50.97
C GLY A 149 -8.74 20.09 -49.56
N PRO A 150 -9.70 19.98 -48.63
CA PRO A 150 -9.48 20.32 -47.24
C PRO A 150 -8.48 19.37 -46.59
N GLY A 151 -7.75 19.84 -45.58
CA GLY A 151 -7.01 18.98 -44.67
C GLY A 151 -7.96 18.30 -43.68
N GLU A 152 -7.59 17.11 -43.22
CA GLU A 152 -8.39 16.33 -42.28
C GLU A 152 -8.14 16.76 -40.83
N LYS A 153 -9.13 16.52 -39.98
CA LYS A 153 -9.02 16.74 -38.53
C LYS A 153 -7.91 15.84 -37.96
N GLY A 154 -7.27 16.29 -36.88
CA GLY A 154 -6.47 15.40 -36.05
C GLY A 154 -7.29 14.23 -35.49
N GLY A 155 -6.64 13.26 -34.86
CA GLY A 155 -7.28 12.21 -34.07
C GLY A 155 -7.31 12.55 -32.58
N ASP A 156 -8.30 12.00 -31.88
CA ASP A 156 -8.49 12.22 -30.44
C ASP A 156 -7.31 11.67 -29.62
N ALA A 157 -7.01 12.35 -28.53
CA ALA A 157 -6.06 11.87 -27.55
C ALA A 157 -6.72 10.97 -26.49
N GLY A 158 -5.98 9.99 -26.01
CA GLY A 158 -6.38 9.13 -24.90
C GLY A 158 -6.24 9.80 -23.54
N LYS A 159 -7.13 9.45 -22.61
CA LYS A 159 -6.98 9.77 -21.19
C LYS A 159 -5.79 9.01 -20.59
N GLY A 160 -5.13 9.57 -19.58
CA GLY A 160 -4.22 8.80 -18.73
C GLY A 160 -4.94 7.71 -17.92
N GLY A 161 -4.19 6.80 -17.30
CA GLY A 161 -4.69 5.82 -16.33
C GLY A 161 -4.72 6.38 -14.91
N THR A 162 -5.58 5.87 -14.04
CA THR A 162 -5.61 6.26 -12.61
C THR A 162 -4.38 5.74 -11.87
N GLY A 163 -3.92 6.49 -10.87
CA GLY A 163 -2.93 5.97 -9.94
C GLY A 163 -3.52 4.85 -9.06
N GLY A 164 -2.70 3.87 -8.69
CA GLY A 164 -3.08 2.81 -7.75
C GLY A 164 -3.16 3.31 -6.31
N ALA A 165 -3.93 2.63 -5.47
CA ALA A 165 -3.94 2.90 -4.03
C ALA A 165 -2.58 2.54 -3.40
N GLY A 166 -2.18 3.28 -2.37
CA GLY A 166 -1.11 2.82 -1.47
C GLY A 166 -1.64 1.73 -0.55
N GLU A 167 -0.79 0.76 -0.19
CA GLU A 167 -1.21 -0.32 0.71
C GLU A 167 -1.41 0.18 2.14
N HIS A 168 -2.23 -0.52 2.91
CA HIS A 168 -2.41 -0.23 4.33
C HIS A 168 -1.14 -0.58 5.13
N GLY A 169 -0.88 0.18 6.19
CA GLY A 169 0.09 -0.23 7.20
C GLY A 169 -0.45 -1.44 7.95
N ARG A 170 0.44 -2.37 8.30
CA ARG A 170 0.16 -3.46 9.23
C ARG A 170 -0.06 -2.96 10.66
N ASP A 171 -0.87 -3.68 11.41
CA ASP A 171 -1.11 -3.38 12.81
C ASP A 171 0.09 -3.77 13.70
N GLY A 172 0.14 -3.20 14.89
CA GLY A 172 1.06 -3.59 15.95
C GLY A 172 0.78 -5.01 16.44
N VAL A 173 1.69 -5.58 17.23
CA VAL A 173 1.44 -6.90 17.87
C VAL A 173 0.58 -6.71 19.10
N ASP A 174 -0.46 -7.52 19.25
CA ASP A 174 -1.19 -7.63 20.49
C ASP A 174 -0.40 -8.50 21.49
N VAL A 175 -0.17 -7.96 22.68
CA VAL A 175 0.65 -8.59 23.72
C VAL A 175 -0.21 -8.95 24.91
N GLN A 176 -0.22 -10.22 25.26
CA GLN A 176 -0.92 -10.72 26.44
C GLN A 176 0.05 -11.28 27.47
N ILE A 177 -0.06 -10.82 28.70
CA ILE A 177 0.81 -11.22 29.81
C ILE A 177 -0.06 -11.67 30.96
N VAL A 178 0.03 -12.94 31.32
CA VAL A 178 -0.79 -13.57 32.36
C VAL A 178 0.14 -14.11 33.44
N ALA A 179 -0.02 -13.65 34.69
CA ALA A 179 0.71 -14.22 35.81
C ALA A 179 -0.06 -14.31 37.13
N ASP A 180 0.20 -15.36 37.92
CA ASP A 180 -0.34 -15.46 39.29
C ASP A 180 0.32 -14.39 40.19
N LYS A 181 1.63 -14.18 39.99
CA LYS A 181 2.46 -13.28 40.78
C LYS A 181 3.49 -12.54 39.93
N TYR A 182 3.61 -11.25 40.16
CA TYR A 182 4.73 -10.42 39.71
C TYR A 182 5.60 -10.12 40.93
N GLU A 183 6.90 -10.46 40.88
CA GLU A 183 7.81 -10.18 42.01
C GLU A 183 8.12 -8.68 42.12
N PRO A 184 8.50 -8.18 43.32
CA PRO A 184 8.94 -6.80 43.49
C PRO A 184 10.06 -6.43 42.50
N GLY A 185 9.96 -5.23 41.92
CA GLY A 185 10.85 -4.75 40.86
C GLY A 185 10.51 -5.26 39.45
N THR A 186 9.37 -5.93 39.25
CA THR A 186 8.94 -6.35 37.91
C THR A 186 8.38 -5.17 37.12
N SER A 187 8.93 -4.95 35.93
CA SER A 187 8.52 -3.86 35.03
C SER A 187 8.47 -4.32 33.57
N PHE A 188 7.66 -3.64 32.77
CA PHE A 188 7.51 -3.88 31.34
C PHE A 188 7.78 -2.62 30.53
N GLU A 189 8.52 -2.76 29.44
CA GLU A 189 8.66 -1.76 28.37
C GLU A 189 8.25 -2.43 27.06
N ILE A 190 7.09 -2.08 26.53
CA ILE A 190 6.44 -2.80 25.42
C ILE A 190 6.26 -1.85 24.24
N TRP A 191 6.88 -2.18 23.11
CA TRP A 191 6.80 -1.41 21.87
C TRP A 191 6.07 -2.22 20.80
N THR A 192 4.85 -1.81 20.51
CA THR A 192 3.95 -2.44 19.55
C THR A 192 3.31 -1.41 18.59
N PRO A 193 4.09 -0.51 17.97
CA PRO A 193 3.53 0.52 17.10
C PRO A 193 2.95 -0.08 15.82
N GLY A 194 1.92 0.58 15.28
CA GLY A 194 1.37 0.31 13.96
C GLY A 194 2.27 0.86 12.84
N ALA A 195 2.20 0.24 11.66
CA ALA A 195 2.96 0.64 10.48
C ALA A 195 2.31 1.82 9.74
N ASN A 196 3.10 2.60 9.02
CA ASN A 196 2.55 3.68 8.20
C ASN A 196 1.85 3.13 6.93
N GLY A 197 0.82 3.84 6.48
CA GLY A 197 0.19 3.57 5.20
C GLY A 197 1.07 4.00 4.02
N GLY A 198 0.91 3.31 2.89
CA GLY A 198 1.61 3.59 1.64
C GLY A 198 1.11 4.84 0.93
N GLU A 199 2.00 5.52 0.20
CA GLU A 199 1.58 6.63 -0.65
C GLU A 199 0.74 6.14 -1.84
N GLY A 200 -0.27 6.91 -2.24
CA GLY A 200 -1.02 6.65 -3.45
C GLY A 200 -0.18 6.93 -4.71
N GLY A 201 -0.40 6.14 -5.76
CA GLY A 201 0.29 6.29 -7.02
C GLY A 201 -0.13 7.56 -7.76
N PRO A 202 0.77 8.20 -8.54
CA PRO A 202 0.39 9.35 -9.34
C PRO A 202 -0.55 8.94 -10.49
N GLY A 203 -1.47 9.84 -10.85
CA GLY A 203 -2.30 9.67 -12.03
C GLY A 203 -1.49 9.81 -13.32
N GLY A 204 -1.86 9.05 -14.34
CA GLY A 204 -1.22 9.09 -15.65
C GLY A 204 -1.55 10.39 -16.39
N PRO A 205 -0.60 10.96 -17.14
CA PRO A 205 -0.85 12.15 -17.94
C PRO A 205 -1.76 11.82 -19.13
N GLY A 206 -2.54 12.81 -19.58
CA GLY A 206 -3.31 12.70 -20.82
C GLY A 206 -2.43 12.75 -22.06
N GLY A 207 -2.88 12.11 -23.15
CA GLY A 207 -2.16 12.14 -24.43
C GLY A 207 -2.28 13.50 -25.13
N PRO A 208 -1.31 13.91 -25.96
CA PRO A 208 -1.45 15.13 -26.77
C PRO A 208 -2.45 14.91 -27.91
N GLY A 209 -3.25 15.92 -28.23
CA GLY A 209 -4.22 15.91 -29.32
C GLY A 209 -3.55 15.84 -30.69
N GLY A 210 -4.24 15.22 -31.66
CA GLY A 210 -3.76 15.10 -33.03
C GLY A 210 -3.69 16.44 -33.73
N LYS A 211 -2.60 16.72 -34.46
CA LYS A 211 -2.48 17.90 -35.31
C LYS A 211 -3.44 17.79 -36.51
N GLY A 212 -4.15 18.86 -36.86
CA GLY A 212 -4.91 18.93 -38.11
C GLY A 212 -4.03 18.96 -39.37
N GLY A 213 -4.50 18.35 -40.46
CA GLY A 213 -3.82 18.32 -41.74
C GLY A 213 -3.89 19.68 -42.46
N ASP A 214 -2.86 20.05 -43.21
CA ASP A 214 -2.87 21.28 -44.00
C ASP A 214 -3.80 21.17 -45.21
N GLY A 215 -4.47 22.25 -45.60
CA GLY A 215 -5.30 22.32 -46.80
C GLY A 215 -4.49 22.26 -48.10
N GLY A 216 -5.06 21.64 -49.13
CA GLY A 216 -4.43 21.53 -50.43
C GLY A 216 -4.37 22.86 -51.17
N GLU A 217 -3.28 23.11 -51.90
CA GLU A 217 -3.17 24.30 -52.76
C GLU A 217 -4.19 24.26 -53.91
N GLY A 218 -4.76 25.41 -54.26
CA GLY A 218 -5.64 25.55 -55.42
C GLY A 218 -4.92 25.41 -56.76
N GLY A 219 -5.57 24.79 -57.73
CA GLY A 219 -5.04 24.64 -59.09
C GLY A 219 -4.91 25.99 -59.79
N ARG A 220 -3.83 26.19 -60.55
CA ARG A 220 -3.66 27.42 -61.36
C ARG A 220 -4.72 27.49 -62.48
N GLY A 221 -5.26 28.67 -62.74
CA GLY A 221 -6.13 28.94 -63.88
C GLY A 221 -5.38 28.86 -65.21
N GLY A 222 -6.10 28.57 -66.29
CA GLY A 222 -5.55 28.53 -67.65
C GLY A 222 -5.10 29.92 -68.10
N LYS A 223 -3.94 29.99 -68.78
CA LYS A 223 -3.48 31.24 -69.41
C LYS A 223 -4.43 31.59 -70.57
N GLY A 224 -4.98 32.80 -70.58
CA GLY A 224 -5.75 33.31 -71.72
C GLY A 224 -4.81 33.50 -72.93
N ARG A 225 -5.24 33.10 -74.13
CA ARG A 225 -4.59 33.47 -75.39
C ARG A 225 -5.42 34.57 -76.07
N CYS A 226 -4.71 35.44 -76.79
CA CYS A 226 -5.17 36.47 -77.74
C CYS A 226 -6.61 36.98 -77.52
N GLY A 227 -6.77 38.05 -76.73
CA GLY A 227 -8.05 38.75 -76.56
C GLY A 227 -8.97 38.22 -75.46
N HIS A 228 -8.67 37.07 -74.85
CA HIS A 228 -9.47 36.51 -73.75
C HIS A 228 -8.78 36.64 -72.39
N SER A 229 -9.56 36.99 -71.35
CA SER A 229 -9.08 37.00 -69.96
C SER A 229 -8.66 35.59 -69.51
N GLY A 230 -7.58 35.50 -68.73
CA GLY A 230 -7.16 34.22 -68.15
C GLY A 230 -8.23 33.60 -67.24
N ALA A 231 -8.24 32.26 -67.14
CA ALA A 231 -9.21 31.56 -66.30
C ALA A 231 -8.99 31.87 -64.82
N ARG A 232 -10.05 31.76 -64.03
CA ARG A 232 -9.97 31.82 -62.57
C ARG A 232 -9.09 30.67 -62.03
N GLY A 233 -8.34 30.97 -60.97
CA GLY A 233 -7.66 29.93 -60.19
C GLY A 233 -8.66 29.13 -59.37
N GLY A 234 -8.25 27.94 -58.91
CA GLY A 234 -8.97 27.21 -57.88
C GLY A 234 -8.68 27.80 -56.50
N HIS A 235 -9.65 27.77 -55.59
CA HIS A 235 -9.42 28.16 -54.20
C HIS A 235 -8.51 27.15 -53.49
N GLY A 236 -7.75 27.58 -52.49
CA GLY A 236 -7.07 26.67 -51.59
C GLY A 236 -8.07 25.93 -50.69
N GLY A 237 -7.74 24.72 -50.27
CA GLY A 237 -8.53 23.97 -49.30
C GLY A 237 -8.31 24.51 -47.88
N HIS A 238 -9.32 24.39 -47.02
CA HIS A 238 -9.19 24.75 -45.61
C HIS A 238 -8.24 23.77 -44.87
N GLY A 239 -7.51 24.25 -43.88
CA GLY A 239 -6.76 23.40 -42.96
C GLY A 239 -7.70 22.65 -42.02
N GLY A 240 -7.35 21.42 -41.66
CA GLY A 240 -8.05 20.62 -40.67
C GLY A 240 -7.85 21.17 -39.26
N HIS A 241 -8.81 20.91 -38.39
CA HIS A 241 -8.71 21.30 -36.98
C HIS A 241 -7.77 20.35 -36.22
N GLY A 242 -7.03 20.88 -35.26
CA GLY A 242 -6.39 20.04 -34.26
C GLY A 242 -7.43 19.50 -33.28
N GLU A 243 -7.12 18.38 -32.64
CA GLU A 243 -7.98 17.76 -31.63
C GLU A 243 -7.61 18.15 -30.22
N ASP A 244 -8.55 18.03 -29.31
CA ASP A 244 -8.29 18.30 -27.90
C ASP A 244 -7.30 17.27 -27.32
N GLY A 245 -6.51 17.72 -26.35
CA GLY A 245 -5.64 16.85 -25.57
C GLY A 245 -6.47 15.98 -24.62
N GLY A 246 -5.95 14.79 -24.32
CA GLY A 246 -6.59 13.86 -23.39
C GLY A 246 -6.53 14.41 -21.98
N ASN A 247 -7.51 14.09 -21.15
CA ASN A 247 -7.46 14.47 -19.74
C ASN A 247 -6.40 13.66 -18.99
N GLY A 248 -5.76 14.27 -18.01
CA GLY A 248 -5.03 13.54 -16.98
C GLY A 248 -6.00 12.70 -16.16
N CYS A 249 -5.49 11.67 -15.49
CA CYS A 249 -6.28 10.86 -14.58
C CYS A 249 -5.99 11.21 -13.13
N ASP A 250 -6.90 10.84 -12.23
CA ASP A 250 -6.72 11.11 -10.80
C ASP A 250 -5.59 10.24 -10.22
N GLY A 251 -4.92 10.77 -9.20
CA GLY A 251 -3.98 9.99 -8.39
C GLY A 251 -4.73 9.00 -7.50
N GLY A 252 -4.04 7.92 -7.12
CA GLY A 252 -4.61 6.93 -6.23
C GLY A 252 -4.65 7.42 -4.78
N PRO A 253 -5.56 6.87 -3.95
CA PRO A 253 -5.61 7.19 -2.53
C PRO A 253 -4.36 6.66 -1.81
N GLY A 254 -3.95 7.33 -0.72
CA GLY A 254 -2.95 6.78 0.19
C GLY A 254 -3.56 5.70 1.09
N GLY A 255 -2.76 4.72 1.51
CA GLY A 255 -3.18 3.67 2.44
C GLY A 255 -3.38 4.21 3.85
N HIS A 256 -4.27 3.58 4.62
CA HIS A 256 -4.40 3.87 6.06
C HIS A 256 -3.15 3.39 6.81
N GLY A 257 -2.77 4.06 7.90
CA GLY A 257 -1.81 3.50 8.86
C GLY A 257 -2.45 2.37 9.64
N GLY A 258 -1.64 1.40 10.07
CA GLY A 258 -2.09 0.32 10.94
C GLY A 258 -2.28 0.80 12.37
N ASP A 259 -3.16 0.13 13.09
CA ASP A 259 -3.41 0.41 14.50
C ASP A 259 -2.22 -0.05 15.35
N GLY A 260 -1.97 0.59 16.48
CA GLY A 260 -0.99 0.11 17.46
C GLY A 260 -1.54 -1.09 18.22
N GLY A 261 -0.65 -1.99 18.61
CA GLY A 261 -1.03 -3.24 19.29
C GLY A 261 -1.43 -3.01 20.74
N ASN A 262 -2.47 -3.69 21.17
CA ASN A 262 -2.99 -3.68 22.52
C ASN A 262 -2.09 -4.47 23.47
N VAL A 263 -2.08 -4.08 24.74
CA VAL A 263 -1.38 -4.80 25.79
C VAL A 263 -2.37 -5.14 26.88
N THR A 264 -2.54 -6.43 27.17
CA THR A 264 -3.38 -6.89 28.28
C THR A 264 -2.54 -7.59 29.34
N ILE A 265 -2.60 -7.08 30.56
CA ILE A 265 -1.91 -7.65 31.73
C ILE A 265 -2.94 -8.25 32.66
N GLN A 266 -2.85 -9.56 32.86
CA GLN A 266 -3.75 -10.35 33.69
C GLN A 266 -3.06 -10.82 34.96
N PHE A 267 -3.72 -10.59 36.09
CA PHE A 267 -3.21 -10.92 37.42
C PHE A 267 -4.29 -11.56 38.30
N THR A 268 -3.90 -12.45 39.20
CA THR A 268 -4.85 -13.09 40.14
C THR A 268 -5.08 -12.28 41.40
N ASP A 269 -4.02 -11.63 41.89
CA ASP A 269 -4.05 -10.84 43.11
C ASP A 269 -3.72 -9.37 42.79
N PRO A 270 -4.61 -8.40 43.08
CA PRO A 270 -4.34 -6.98 42.89
C PRO A 270 -3.10 -6.47 43.65
N ALA A 271 -2.66 -7.17 44.70
CA ALA A 271 -1.41 -6.86 45.39
C ALA A 271 -0.16 -7.21 44.56
N ASN A 272 -0.32 -8.00 43.50
CA ASN A 272 0.73 -8.49 42.62
C ASN A 272 0.50 -7.94 41.20
N ILE A 273 0.47 -6.62 41.04
CA ILE A 273 0.56 -5.99 39.71
C ILE A 273 2.01 -5.58 39.44
N PRO A 274 2.46 -5.51 38.17
CA PRO A 274 3.78 -4.98 37.85
C PRO A 274 3.96 -3.57 38.40
N GLU A 275 5.17 -3.23 38.85
CA GLU A 275 5.45 -1.91 39.43
C GLU A 275 5.36 -0.79 38.38
N GLN A 276 5.78 -1.10 37.15
CA GLN A 276 5.79 -0.16 36.04
C GLN A 276 5.50 -0.88 34.72
N VAL A 277 4.63 -0.29 33.90
CA VAL A 277 4.37 -0.73 32.53
C VAL A 277 4.41 0.51 31.66
N ASP A 278 5.36 0.53 30.74
CA ASP A 278 5.48 1.55 29.71
C ASP A 278 5.09 0.94 28.36
N HIS A 279 4.05 1.48 27.73
CA HIS A 279 3.46 0.96 26.50
C HIS A 279 3.54 2.01 25.40
N HIS A 280 4.24 1.64 24.32
CA HIS A 280 4.43 2.41 23.10
C HIS A 280 3.68 1.73 21.95
N GLY A 281 2.35 1.89 21.97
CA GLY A 281 1.42 1.34 20.98
C GLY A 281 0.84 2.41 20.08
N GLU A 282 1.63 3.35 19.57
CA GLU A 282 1.13 4.39 18.68
C GLU A 282 0.64 3.82 17.34
N GLY A 283 -0.50 4.33 16.86
CA GLY A 283 -0.98 4.01 15.51
C GLY A 283 -0.09 4.63 14.44
N GLY A 284 0.00 3.94 13.29
CA GLY A 284 0.74 4.41 12.13
C GLY A 284 0.09 5.63 11.47
N VAL A 285 0.89 6.45 10.79
CA VAL A 285 0.37 7.58 10.02
C VAL A 285 -0.21 7.09 8.68
N GLY A 286 -1.32 7.67 8.25
CA GLY A 286 -1.88 7.42 6.92
C GLY A 286 -0.98 7.92 5.79
N GLY A 287 -0.90 7.16 4.70
CA GLY A 287 -0.13 7.50 3.52
C GLY A 287 -0.74 8.67 2.73
N ARG A 288 0.10 9.39 2.01
CA ARG A 288 -0.34 10.55 1.22
C ARG A 288 -1.04 10.09 -0.06
N GLY A 289 -2.18 10.70 -0.41
CA GLY A 289 -2.82 10.52 -1.71
C GLY A 289 -1.95 11.03 -2.87
N GLY A 290 -1.88 10.23 -3.93
CA GLY A 290 -1.05 10.49 -5.10
C GLY A 290 -1.50 11.72 -5.89
N PRO A 291 -0.59 12.44 -6.55
CA PRO A 291 -0.97 13.60 -7.36
C PRO A 291 -1.77 13.17 -8.60
N GLY A 292 -2.67 14.05 -9.05
CA GLY A 292 -3.36 13.85 -10.33
C GLY A 292 -2.42 14.02 -11.52
N GLY A 293 -2.71 13.32 -12.61
CA GLY A 293 -2.00 13.42 -13.87
C GLY A 293 -2.30 14.74 -14.59
N ILE A 294 -1.32 15.23 -15.34
CA ILE A 294 -1.45 16.48 -16.11
C ILE A 294 -2.27 16.21 -17.38
N GLY A 295 -3.14 17.13 -17.77
CA GLY A 295 -3.85 17.07 -19.05
C GLY A 295 -2.91 17.20 -20.24
N GLY A 296 -3.20 16.47 -21.31
CA GLY A 296 -2.45 16.54 -22.57
C GLY A 296 -2.68 17.87 -23.29
N SER A 297 -1.69 18.30 -24.08
CA SER A 297 -1.85 19.51 -24.90
C SER A 297 -2.83 19.29 -26.05
N GLY A 298 -3.53 20.34 -26.45
CA GLY A 298 -4.32 20.32 -27.68
C GLY A 298 -3.45 20.24 -28.93
N GLY A 299 -3.97 19.59 -29.96
CA GLY A 299 -3.35 19.48 -31.28
C GLY A 299 -3.34 20.82 -32.01
N ALA A 300 -2.25 21.09 -32.73
CA ALA A 300 -2.18 22.31 -33.54
C ALA A 300 -3.12 22.25 -34.76
N ALA A 301 -3.60 23.41 -35.19
CA ALA A 301 -4.37 23.54 -36.43
C ALA A 301 -3.54 23.23 -37.68
N GLY A 302 -4.19 22.68 -38.71
CA GLY A 302 -3.68 22.66 -40.07
C GLY A 302 -3.76 24.04 -40.72
N LYS A 303 -2.79 24.37 -41.56
CA LYS A 303 -2.76 25.63 -42.32
C LYS A 303 -3.69 25.54 -43.53
N GLY A 304 -4.36 26.62 -43.90
CA GLY A 304 -5.11 26.69 -45.15
C GLY A 304 -4.19 26.64 -46.37
N GLY A 305 -4.65 25.98 -47.44
CA GLY A 305 -3.95 25.92 -48.71
C GLY A 305 -3.99 27.26 -49.45
N ARG A 306 -2.96 27.58 -50.23
CA ARG A 306 -2.95 28.81 -51.04
C ARG A 306 -3.87 28.70 -52.26
N GLY A 307 -4.54 29.78 -52.62
CA GLY A 307 -5.31 29.91 -53.86
C GLY A 307 -4.43 29.81 -55.11
N GLY A 308 -4.98 29.25 -56.17
CA GLY A 308 -4.30 29.14 -57.46
C GLY A 308 -4.23 30.49 -58.17
N LYS A 309 -3.17 30.72 -58.98
CA LYS A 309 -3.05 31.97 -59.76
C LYS A 309 -4.21 32.11 -60.75
N GLY A 310 -4.94 33.24 -60.70
CA GLY A 310 -6.05 33.62 -61.58
C GLY A 310 -7.01 34.59 -60.87
N ARG A 311 -8.01 35.14 -61.58
CA ARG A 311 -9.01 36.03 -60.94
C ARG A 311 -9.80 35.26 -59.87
N ASP A 312 -10.10 35.91 -58.75
CA ASP A 312 -11.00 35.43 -57.68
C ASP A 312 -10.59 34.12 -56.98
N ALA A 313 -9.30 33.78 -56.94
CA ALA A 313 -8.83 32.66 -56.12
C ALA A 313 -8.52 33.14 -54.70
N ALA A 314 -9.07 32.45 -53.71
CA ALA A 314 -8.85 32.73 -52.29
C ALA A 314 -8.01 31.62 -51.66
N ASP A 315 -7.22 31.98 -50.65
CA ASP A 315 -6.58 31.02 -49.76
C ASP A 315 -7.64 30.33 -48.89
N GLY A 316 -7.39 29.09 -48.51
CA GLY A 316 -8.19 28.41 -47.50
C GLY A 316 -7.94 29.03 -46.13
N ALA A 317 -8.95 28.98 -45.26
CA ALA A 317 -8.78 29.31 -43.85
C ALA A 317 -7.93 28.24 -43.13
N ASN A 318 -7.19 28.64 -42.10
CA ASN A 318 -6.57 27.71 -41.16
C ASN A 318 -7.63 26.98 -40.35
N GLY A 319 -7.30 25.79 -39.84
CA GLY A 319 -8.10 25.15 -38.83
C GLY A 319 -8.02 25.86 -37.48
N ASN A 320 -8.81 25.39 -36.51
CA ASN A 320 -8.70 25.79 -35.11
C ASN A 320 -7.77 24.80 -34.38
N PRO A 321 -6.94 25.27 -33.44
CA PRO A 321 -6.21 24.37 -32.55
C PRO A 321 -7.18 23.71 -31.56
N GLY A 322 -6.82 22.51 -31.09
CA GLY A 322 -7.49 21.84 -29.99
C GLY A 322 -7.18 22.50 -28.65
N LYS A 323 -8.01 22.23 -27.66
CA LYS A 323 -7.83 22.64 -26.27
C LYS A 323 -6.96 21.64 -25.52
N SER A 324 -6.27 22.09 -24.49
CA SER A 324 -5.61 21.17 -23.55
C SER A 324 -6.65 20.42 -22.72
N GLY A 325 -6.33 19.18 -22.37
CA GLY A 325 -7.11 18.40 -21.42
C GLY A 325 -7.05 18.96 -20.00
N GLY A 326 -8.01 18.58 -19.18
CA GLY A 326 -8.01 18.90 -17.74
C GLY A 326 -7.00 18.05 -16.97
N ASN A 327 -6.47 18.60 -15.87
CA ASN A 327 -5.66 17.86 -14.92
C ASN A 327 -6.55 16.94 -14.07
N GLY A 328 -6.00 15.79 -13.67
CA GLY A 328 -6.60 14.93 -12.66
C GLY A 328 -6.52 15.56 -11.27
N LYS A 329 -7.35 15.05 -10.37
CA LYS A 329 -7.35 15.40 -8.96
C LYS A 329 -6.30 14.56 -8.21
N ARG A 330 -5.80 15.12 -7.11
CA ARG A 330 -5.02 14.36 -6.14
C ARG A 330 -5.93 13.34 -5.44
N GLY A 331 -5.41 12.15 -5.16
CA GLY A 331 -6.07 11.15 -4.33
C GLY A 331 -6.28 11.63 -2.90
N SER A 332 -7.18 10.98 -2.17
CA SER A 332 -7.37 11.24 -0.73
C SER A 332 -6.17 10.75 0.08
N ASP A 333 -5.86 11.45 1.15
CA ASP A 333 -4.90 10.97 2.15
C ASP A 333 -5.50 9.81 2.95
N GLY A 334 -4.65 8.89 3.36
CA GLY A 334 -4.97 7.82 4.28
C GLY A 334 -5.32 8.36 5.66
N LYS A 335 -5.95 7.51 6.46
CA LYS A 335 -6.26 7.81 7.86
C LYS A 335 -5.11 7.30 8.72
N ALA A 336 -4.80 7.99 9.81
CA ALA A 336 -3.93 7.43 10.83
C ALA A 336 -4.63 6.24 11.51
N GLY A 337 -3.84 5.25 11.92
CA GLY A 337 -4.26 4.19 12.80
C GLY A 337 -4.54 4.71 14.21
N LYS A 338 -5.28 3.93 14.97
CA LYS A 338 -5.54 4.18 16.38
C LYS A 338 -4.32 3.77 17.21
N ASN A 339 -4.15 4.41 18.36
CA ASN A 339 -3.20 3.90 19.35
C ASN A 339 -3.81 2.66 20.02
N GLY A 340 -2.98 1.67 20.30
CA GLY A 340 -3.33 0.51 21.09
C GLY A 340 -3.59 0.90 22.55
N GLU A 341 -4.34 0.06 23.25
CA GLU A 341 -4.73 0.29 24.63
C GLU A 341 -3.92 -0.59 25.60
N LEU A 342 -3.62 -0.06 26.79
CA LEU A 342 -3.08 -0.82 27.91
C LEU A 342 -4.21 -1.19 28.87
N GLY A 343 -4.50 -2.48 28.96
CA GLY A 343 -5.54 -3.07 29.81
C GLY A 343 -4.97 -3.83 31.00
N TYR A 344 -5.65 -3.70 32.14
CA TYR A 344 -5.40 -4.48 33.35
C TYR A 344 -6.65 -5.27 33.69
N GLN A 345 -6.52 -6.59 33.81
CA GLN A 345 -7.66 -7.46 34.08
C GLN A 345 -7.34 -8.40 35.23
N LYS A 346 -8.18 -8.37 36.27
CA LYS A 346 -8.12 -9.37 37.32
C LYS A 346 -8.77 -10.66 36.83
N VAL A 347 -8.07 -11.77 36.99
CA VAL A 347 -8.61 -13.12 36.78
C VAL A 347 -8.73 -13.82 38.14
N GLU A 348 -9.75 -14.64 38.37
CA GLU A 348 -9.94 -15.25 39.71
C GLU A 348 -8.85 -16.27 40.03
N LYS A 349 -8.42 -17.02 39.01
CA LYS A 349 -7.36 -18.01 39.09
C LYS A 349 -6.89 -18.32 37.67
N ILE A 350 -5.59 -18.53 37.49
CA ILE A 350 -5.08 -19.16 36.27
C ILE A 350 -5.38 -20.65 36.41
N GLU A 351 -6.42 -21.13 35.73
CA GLU A 351 -6.70 -22.57 35.74
C GLU A 351 -5.56 -23.33 35.07
N GLU A 352 -5.21 -24.51 35.60
CA GLU A 352 -4.24 -25.40 34.94
C GLU A 352 -4.66 -25.75 33.50
N ARG A 353 -5.96 -25.65 33.20
CA ARG A 353 -6.50 -25.80 31.85
C ARG A 353 -6.03 -24.72 30.89
N VAL A 354 -5.76 -23.49 31.35
CA VAL A 354 -5.19 -22.42 30.53
C VAL A 354 -3.78 -22.81 30.07
N PHE A 355 -2.96 -23.31 30.99
CA PHE A 355 -1.64 -23.86 30.65
C PHE A 355 -1.75 -25.00 29.63
N ILE A 356 -2.73 -25.89 29.78
CA ILE A 356 -2.93 -27.02 28.85
C ILE A 356 -3.42 -26.54 27.48
N ALA A 357 -4.42 -25.64 27.44
CA ALA A 357 -5.01 -25.09 26.22
C ALA A 357 -3.94 -24.35 25.38
N VAL A 358 -3.20 -23.46 26.04
CA VAL A 358 -2.12 -22.70 25.40
C VAL A 358 -0.97 -23.64 25.01
N ALA A 359 -0.60 -24.65 25.82
CA ALA A 359 0.50 -25.59 25.51
C ALA A 359 0.19 -26.50 24.30
N THR A 360 -1.01 -27.07 24.28
CA THR A 360 -1.42 -28.05 23.26
C THR A 360 -1.78 -27.41 21.94
N GLY A 361 -2.08 -26.10 21.94
CA GLY A 361 -2.59 -25.45 20.73
C GLY A 361 -3.97 -25.81 20.36
N ALA A 362 -4.66 -26.45 21.29
CA ALA A 362 -6.08 -26.70 21.23
C ALA A 362 -6.84 -25.37 21.41
N VAL A 363 -6.37 -24.25 20.86
CA VAL A 363 -7.21 -23.07 20.63
C VAL A 363 -8.36 -23.45 19.67
N GLU A 364 -8.21 -24.54 18.90
CA GLU A 364 -9.30 -25.14 18.12
C GLU A 364 -10.20 -26.12 18.91
N GLU A 365 -9.87 -26.53 20.15
CA GLU A 365 -10.86 -27.26 20.96
C GLU A 365 -11.92 -26.28 21.45
N PRO A 366 -13.23 -26.54 21.22
CA PRO A 366 -14.29 -25.61 21.59
C PRO A 366 -14.29 -25.21 23.07
N GLU A 367 -13.88 -26.11 23.98
CA GLU A 367 -13.80 -25.81 25.41
C GLU A 367 -12.60 -24.94 25.77
N ALA A 368 -11.43 -25.20 25.20
CA ALA A 368 -10.23 -24.38 25.39
C ALA A 368 -10.40 -23.00 24.74
N ARG A 369 -11.02 -22.92 23.56
CA ARG A 369 -11.44 -21.67 22.93
C ARG A 369 -12.42 -20.92 23.82
N ARG A 370 -13.42 -21.60 24.41
CA ARG A 370 -14.35 -21.00 25.37
C ARG A 370 -13.67 -20.46 26.62
N THR A 371 -12.73 -21.19 27.22
CA THR A 371 -11.95 -20.71 28.37
C THR A 371 -11.06 -19.53 27.98
N LEU A 372 -10.44 -19.58 26.80
CA LEU A 372 -9.66 -18.48 26.26
C LEU A 372 -10.56 -17.27 25.98
N THR A 373 -11.73 -17.43 25.38
CA THR A 373 -12.73 -16.35 25.17
C THR A 373 -13.27 -15.79 26.49
N GLU A 374 -13.54 -16.63 27.50
CA GLU A 374 -13.92 -16.20 28.86
C GLU A 374 -12.80 -15.39 29.55
N LEU A 375 -11.55 -15.70 29.22
CA LEU A 375 -10.37 -14.96 29.65
C LEU A 375 -9.99 -13.81 28.70
N GLY A 376 -10.75 -13.55 27.63
CA GLY A 376 -10.48 -12.50 26.65
C GLY A 376 -9.27 -12.74 25.73
N MET A 377 -8.84 -14.00 25.59
CA MET A 377 -7.68 -14.45 24.80
C MET A 377 -8.05 -14.96 23.39
N ALA A 378 -9.33 -14.96 23.01
CA ALA A 378 -9.81 -15.38 21.69
C ALA A 378 -11.10 -14.64 21.31
N GLU A 379 -11.22 -14.19 20.06
CA GLU A 379 -12.44 -13.56 19.54
C GLU A 379 -13.62 -14.53 19.60
N ALA A 380 -14.76 -14.04 20.09
CA ALA A 380 -16.01 -14.79 20.07
C ALA A 380 -16.55 -14.81 18.63
N GLU A 381 -16.50 -15.97 17.98
CA GLU A 381 -17.22 -16.16 16.72
C GLU A 381 -18.73 -16.08 17.04
N GLU A 382 -19.42 -15.09 16.47
CA GLU A 382 -20.88 -15.06 16.46
C GLU A 382 -21.34 -16.31 15.72
N GLU A 383 -21.87 -17.31 16.45
CA GLU A 383 -22.54 -18.45 15.84
C GLU A 383 -23.69 -17.88 14.99
N GLU A 384 -23.52 -17.86 13.67
CA GLU A 384 -24.61 -17.61 12.72
C GLU A 384 -25.67 -18.70 12.93
N GLU A 385 -26.72 -18.38 13.69
CA GLU A 385 -27.92 -19.19 13.82
C GLU A 385 -28.50 -19.43 12.41
N ASN A 386 -28.36 -20.67 11.92
CA ASN A 386 -29.04 -21.17 10.72
C ASN A 386 -30.45 -21.69 11.03
#